data_AF-A0A1S3Z0X6-F1
#
_entry.id   AF-A0A1S3Z0X6-F1
#
_cell.length_a   1.000
_cell.length_b   1.000
_cell.length_c   1.000
_cell.angle_alpha   90.00
_cell.angle_beta   90.00
_cell.angle_gamma   90.00
#
_symmetry.space_group_name_H-M   'P 1'
#
loop_
_entity.id
_entity.type
_entity.pdbx_description
1 polymer ?
#
loop_
_entity_poly.entity_id
_entity_poly.type
_entity_poly.pdbx_seq_one_letter_code
_entity_poly.pdbx_strand_id
1 'polypeptide(L)'
;MQSVHGRSERKLIILSDLNQPIGPTDETVKELGSFLGTLARNSTFCPLNIHNWKKLNTKEDMWKYIKQTSKTNTENRKKLKNPHTAGKTGFATIREKKRKETSEDPSSKDMFVATRSRKTGRVCKESYEDTMHKIAEMEQIQTQEIEDDNQSVDAFATVMGPEHPGRVRLYERGVTKTILKQKSGNSGPSSKTTDEIMQQELEEMEEKMQQRLQKKFEEQQETWRQHITLNVVAQLRHLNPDLRVDPNMLTFSGCSLGEASSTQQAAI
;
A
#
# COMPACT_ATOMS: atom_id res chain seq x y z
N MET A 1 -0.98 8.87 26.19
CA MET A 1 -0.59 8.46 24.82
C MET A 1 0.08 9.63 24.13
N GLN A 2 1.31 9.50 23.63
CA GLN A 2 1.95 10.56 22.85
C GLN A 2 1.19 10.74 21.54
N SER A 3 0.76 11.97 21.26
CA SER A 3 0.13 12.35 20.02
C SER A 3 1.09 12.13 18.85
N VAL A 4 0.82 11.12 18.01
CA VAL A 4 1.60 10.88 16.80
C VAL A 4 1.37 12.08 15.86
N HIS A 5 2.45 12.81 15.58
CA HIS A 5 2.47 14.08 14.82
C HIS A 5 1.79 15.30 15.48
N GLY A 6 1.60 15.33 16.80
CA GLY A 6 1.15 16.54 17.52
C GLY A 6 -0.31 16.94 17.25
N ARG A 7 -1.13 16.05 16.70
CA ARG A 7 -2.57 16.24 16.52
C ARG A 7 -3.34 15.82 17.77
N SER A 8 -4.16 16.72 18.29
CA SER A 8 -5.05 16.48 19.44
C SER A 8 -6.49 16.15 19.03
N GLU A 9 -6.90 16.48 17.80
CA GLU A 9 -8.31 16.39 17.36
C GLU A 9 -8.49 15.45 16.16
N ARG A 10 -9.55 14.63 16.20
CA ARG A 10 -9.99 13.80 15.06
C ARG A 10 -10.77 14.66 14.09
N LYS A 11 -10.31 14.76 12.84
CA LYS A 11 -11.02 15.47 11.77
C LYS A 11 -11.93 14.51 11.01
N LEU A 12 -13.17 14.93 10.76
CA LEU A 12 -14.11 14.19 9.93
C LEU A 12 -13.70 14.29 8.47
N ILE A 13 -13.74 13.17 7.74
CA ILE A 13 -13.42 13.07 6.31
C ILE A 13 -14.69 12.62 5.59
N ILE A 14 -15.04 13.34 4.54
CA ILE A 14 -16.12 12.94 3.63
C ILE A 14 -15.48 12.11 2.51
N LEU A 15 -16.01 10.91 2.32
CA LEU A 15 -15.57 9.99 1.28
C LEU A 15 -16.53 10.03 0.10
N SER A 16 -16.00 9.83 -1.10
CA SER A 16 -16.81 9.51 -2.28
C SER A 16 -17.39 8.10 -2.13
N ASP A 17 -18.29 7.76 -3.02
CA ASP A 17 -18.79 6.40 -3.20
C ASP A 17 -17.64 5.39 -3.43
N LEU A 18 -16.50 5.80 -3.97
CA LEU A 18 -15.30 4.97 -4.16
C LEU A 18 -14.36 4.96 -2.94
N ASN A 19 -14.84 5.41 -1.78
CA ASN A 19 -14.07 5.52 -0.54
C ASN A 19 -12.83 6.43 -0.68
N GLN A 20 -12.89 7.41 -1.59
CA GLN A 20 -11.80 8.39 -1.78
C GLN A 20 -12.10 9.67 -1.00
N PRO A 21 -11.11 10.31 -0.36
CA PRO A 21 -11.35 11.52 0.41
C PRO A 21 -11.68 12.71 -0.52
N ILE A 22 -12.88 13.27 -0.35
CA ILE A 22 -13.38 14.40 -1.16
C ILE A 22 -13.64 15.67 -0.35
N GLY A 23 -13.72 15.59 0.98
CA GLY A 23 -14.02 16.75 1.83
C GLY A 23 -13.81 16.46 3.32
N PRO A 24 -14.16 17.38 4.23
CA PRO A 24 -15.00 18.58 4.03
C PRO A 24 -14.28 19.78 3.39
N THR A 25 -12.95 19.87 3.47
CA THR A 25 -12.15 20.91 2.80
C THR A 25 -10.96 20.32 2.04
N ASP A 26 -10.50 21.00 0.99
CA ASP A 26 -9.33 20.58 0.19
C ASP A 26 -8.06 20.47 1.07
N GLU A 27 -7.94 21.28 2.12
CA GLU A 27 -6.84 21.26 3.10
C GLU A 27 -6.85 19.97 3.92
N THR A 28 -8.03 19.55 4.36
CA THR A 28 -8.19 18.33 5.18
C THR A 28 -7.85 17.08 4.36
N VAL A 29 -8.27 17.03 3.09
CA VAL A 29 -7.91 15.94 2.17
C VAL A 29 -6.40 15.87 1.94
N LYS A 30 -5.74 17.02 1.71
CA LYS A 30 -4.27 17.10 1.55
C LYS A 30 -3.54 16.65 2.83
N GLU A 31 -4.07 17.02 3.99
CA GLU A 31 -3.50 16.66 5.29
C GLU A 31 -3.57 15.15 5.53
N LEU A 32 -4.73 14.52 5.24
CA LEU A 32 -4.90 13.08 5.32
C LEU A 32 -3.94 12.36 4.37
N GLY A 33 -3.86 12.79 3.11
CA GLY A 33 -2.94 12.21 2.12
C GLY A 33 -1.48 12.29 2.56
N SER A 34 -1.09 13.39 3.21
CA SER A 34 0.26 13.56 3.76
C SER A 34 0.53 12.62 4.94
N PHE A 35 -0.47 12.43 5.81
CA PHE A 35 -0.40 11.51 6.95
C PHE A 35 -0.27 10.06 6.50
N LEU A 36 -1.16 9.59 5.63
CA LEU A 36 -1.12 8.24 5.07
C LEU A 36 0.18 8.00 4.29
N GLY A 37 0.63 9.00 3.53
CA GLY A 37 1.91 8.95 2.84
C GLY A 37 3.12 8.85 3.77
N THR A 38 3.00 9.32 5.01
CA THR A 38 4.04 9.17 6.05
C THR A 38 4.00 7.77 6.64
N LEU A 39 2.82 7.28 7.01
CA LEU A 39 2.63 5.93 7.54
C LEU A 39 3.14 4.85 6.56
N ALA A 40 2.74 4.95 5.29
CA ALA A 40 3.09 3.98 4.26
C ALA A 40 4.61 3.93 3.95
N ARG A 41 5.35 5.02 4.20
CA ARG A 41 6.79 5.08 3.95
C ARG A 41 7.62 4.62 5.15
N ASN A 42 7.10 4.76 6.37
CA ASN A 42 7.91 4.65 7.58
C ASN A 42 7.74 3.32 8.33
N SER A 43 6.64 2.58 8.17
CA SER A 43 6.31 1.52 9.15
C SER A 43 7.30 0.34 9.21
N THR A 44 7.92 -0.03 8.10
CA THR A 44 8.83 -1.19 8.04
C THR A 44 10.29 -0.83 7.82
N PHE A 45 10.59 0.30 7.18
CA PHE A 45 11.95 0.70 6.85
C PHE A 45 12.57 1.67 7.86
N CYS A 46 11.78 2.53 8.53
CA CYS A 46 12.29 3.50 9.51
C CYS A 46 11.52 3.35 10.84
N PRO A 47 11.89 2.36 11.67
CA PRO A 47 11.20 2.07 12.92
C PRO A 47 11.18 3.29 13.85
N LEU A 48 9.98 3.81 14.15
CA LEU A 48 9.81 5.00 15.00
C LEU A 48 10.13 4.76 16.48
N ASN A 49 10.30 3.49 16.90
CA ASN A 49 10.74 3.10 18.24
C ASN A 49 12.26 3.18 18.43
N ILE A 50 13.04 3.47 17.37
CA ILE A 50 14.49 3.67 17.46
C ILE A 50 14.81 5.16 17.39
N HIS A 51 15.01 5.77 18.56
CA HIS A 51 15.28 7.21 18.68
C HIS A 51 16.73 7.63 18.34
N ASN A 52 17.63 6.68 18.08
CA ASN A 52 19.02 6.95 17.77
C ASN A 52 19.46 6.20 16.52
N TRP A 53 19.90 6.94 15.50
CA TRP A 53 20.39 6.39 14.23
C TRP A 53 21.50 5.35 14.40
N LYS A 54 22.38 5.52 15.40
CA LYS A 54 23.45 4.55 15.68
C LYS A 54 22.93 3.19 16.15
N LYS A 55 21.71 3.15 16.72
CA LYS A 55 21.05 1.92 17.19
C LYS A 55 20.27 1.20 16.08
N LEU A 56 20.17 1.81 14.89
CA LEU A 56 19.52 1.19 13.75
C LEU A 56 20.51 0.29 13.00
N ASN A 57 20.36 -1.02 13.17
CA ASN A 57 21.20 -2.04 12.56
C ASN A 57 20.90 -2.28 11.07
N THR A 58 19.77 -1.80 10.54
CA THR A 58 19.35 -1.97 9.13
C THR A 58 19.66 -0.75 8.24
N LYS A 59 20.45 0.21 8.74
CA LYS A 59 20.70 1.50 8.05
C LYS A 59 21.40 1.32 6.70
N GLU A 60 22.32 0.38 6.56
CA GLU A 60 23.02 0.07 5.30
C GLU A 60 22.08 -0.52 4.25
N ASP A 61 21.25 -1.49 4.65
CA ASP A 61 20.26 -2.11 3.77
C ASP A 61 19.22 -1.10 3.30
N MET A 62 18.77 -0.23 4.21
CA MET A 62 17.88 0.88 3.88
C MET A 62 18.51 1.81 2.85
N TRP A 63 19.78 2.18 3.04
CA TRP A 63 20.50 3.06 2.13
C TRP A 63 20.66 2.44 0.74
N LYS A 64 20.96 1.15 0.66
CA LYS A 64 21.04 0.40 -0.60
C LYS A 64 19.69 0.36 -1.31
N TYR A 65 18.61 0.06 -0.58
CA TYR A 65 17.25 0.06 -1.11
C TYR A 65 16.82 1.43 -1.65
N ILE A 66 17.08 2.50 -0.89
CA ILE A 66 16.76 3.88 -1.29
C ILE A 66 17.51 4.25 -2.57
N LYS A 67 18.82 3.94 -2.67
CA LYS A 67 19.61 4.20 -3.87
C LYS A 67 19.07 3.46 -5.09
N GLN A 68 18.75 2.17 -4.94
CA GLN A 68 18.20 1.35 -6.03
C GLN A 68 16.84 1.87 -6.50
N THR A 69 15.96 2.18 -5.56
CA THR A 69 14.62 2.74 -5.83
C THR A 69 14.72 4.11 -6.49
N SER A 70 15.63 4.96 -6.03
CA SER A 70 15.90 6.28 -6.61
C SER A 70 16.32 6.16 -8.07
N LYS A 71 17.30 5.30 -8.39
CA LYS A 71 17.76 5.06 -9.76
C LYS A 71 16.60 4.61 -10.67
N THR A 72 15.83 3.63 -10.21
CA THR A 72 14.66 3.10 -10.92
C THR A 72 13.61 4.18 -11.15
N ASN A 73 13.33 5.00 -10.14
CA ASN A 73 12.37 6.11 -10.24
C ASN A 73 12.84 7.20 -11.19
N THR A 74 14.14 7.52 -11.23
CA THR A 74 14.71 8.46 -12.20
C THR A 74 14.52 7.96 -13.62
N GLU A 75 14.80 6.67 -13.88
CA GLU A 75 14.58 6.06 -15.19
C GLU A 75 13.10 6.06 -15.59
N ASN A 76 12.21 5.71 -14.66
CA ASN A 76 10.76 5.74 -14.87
C ASN A 76 10.25 7.17 -15.12
N ARG A 77 10.79 8.18 -14.43
CA ARG A 77 10.41 9.57 -14.63
C ARG A 77 10.77 10.06 -16.03
N LYS A 78 11.91 9.64 -16.58
CA LYS A 78 12.31 9.97 -17.97
C LYS A 78 11.34 9.40 -19.01
N LYS A 79 10.67 8.28 -18.71
CA LYS A 79 9.68 7.64 -19.60
C LYS A 79 8.28 8.27 -19.50
N LEU A 80 8.02 9.10 -18.48
CA LEU A 80 6.71 9.72 -18.26
C LEU A 80 6.52 10.94 -19.18
N LYS A 81 5.83 10.75 -20.31
CA LYS A 81 5.61 11.78 -21.34
C LYS A 81 4.44 12.74 -21.06
N ASN A 82 3.40 12.29 -20.35
CA ASN A 82 2.16 13.04 -20.14
C ASN A 82 1.78 13.16 -18.65
N PRO A 83 2.59 13.84 -17.83
CA PRO A 83 2.32 14.04 -16.41
C PRO A 83 1.10 14.95 -16.20
N HIS A 84 0.39 14.72 -15.09
CA HIS A 84 -0.72 15.58 -14.69
C HIS A 84 -0.22 16.92 -14.16
N THR A 85 -1.03 17.96 -14.33
CA THR A 85 -0.76 19.36 -13.93
C THR A 85 -1.66 19.82 -12.77
N ALA A 86 -2.50 18.91 -12.24
CA ALA A 86 -3.41 19.15 -11.12
C ALA A 86 -2.73 19.56 -9.79
N GLY A 87 -1.42 19.37 -9.67
CA GLY A 87 -0.65 19.78 -8.49
C GLY A 87 -1.05 19.00 -7.23
N LYS A 88 -1.38 19.73 -6.15
CA LYS A 88 -1.81 19.12 -4.88
C LYS A 88 -3.27 18.68 -4.87
N THR A 89 -4.04 18.98 -5.91
CA THR A 89 -5.45 18.60 -5.99
C THR A 89 -5.58 17.17 -6.46
N GLY A 90 -6.31 16.36 -5.70
CA GLY A 90 -6.57 14.96 -6.01
C GLY A 90 -7.48 14.78 -7.23
N PHE A 91 -7.41 13.62 -7.88
CA PHE A 91 -8.30 13.29 -9.00
C PHE A 91 -9.74 13.07 -8.54
N ALA A 92 -9.96 12.58 -7.31
CA ALA A 92 -11.29 12.42 -6.74
C ALA A 92 -11.97 13.79 -6.56
N THR A 93 -11.22 14.76 -6.04
CA THR A 93 -11.69 16.15 -5.91
C THR A 93 -12.00 16.79 -7.27
N ILE A 94 -11.15 16.55 -8.29
CA ILE A 94 -11.39 17.06 -9.64
C ILE A 94 -12.65 16.44 -10.24
N ARG A 95 -12.83 15.12 -10.07
CA ARG A 95 -14.03 14.40 -10.54
C ARG A 95 -15.29 14.94 -9.90
N GLU A 96 -15.28 15.14 -8.58
CA GLU A 96 -16.43 15.70 -7.86
C GLU A 96 -16.75 17.13 -8.29
N LYS A 97 -15.72 17.97 -8.50
CA LYS A 97 -15.91 19.33 -9.04
C LYS A 97 -16.54 19.29 -10.43
N LYS A 98 -16.05 18.41 -11.31
CA LYS A 98 -16.60 18.22 -12.65
C LYS A 98 -18.04 17.70 -12.62
N ARG A 99 -18.34 16.74 -11.75
CA ARG A 99 -19.70 16.22 -11.55
C ARG A 99 -20.68 17.30 -11.10
N LYS A 100 -20.24 18.25 -10.27
CA LYS A 100 -21.05 19.42 -9.87
C LYS A 100 -21.28 20.41 -11.01
N GLU A 101 -20.33 20.52 -11.94
CA GLU A 101 -20.46 21.38 -13.13
C GLU A 101 -21.42 20.78 -14.17
N THR A 102 -21.32 19.48 -14.44
CA THR A 102 -22.07 18.80 -15.52
C THR A 102 -23.30 18.04 -15.05
N SER A 103 -23.49 17.86 -13.74
CA SER A 103 -24.48 16.95 -13.12
C SER A 103 -24.36 15.47 -13.52
N GLU A 104 -23.37 15.11 -14.34
CA GLU A 104 -23.09 13.77 -14.85
C GLU A 104 -21.68 13.32 -14.43
N ASP A 105 -21.42 12.00 -14.40
CA ASP A 105 -20.09 11.51 -14.07
C ASP A 105 -19.10 11.82 -15.22
N PRO A 106 -17.92 12.41 -14.94
CA PRO A 106 -17.00 12.80 -15.99
C PRO A 106 -16.41 11.60 -16.74
N SER A 107 -16.38 11.69 -18.07
CA SER A 107 -15.72 10.69 -18.92
C SER A 107 -14.22 10.59 -18.62
N SER A 108 -13.62 9.44 -18.92
CA SER A 108 -12.16 9.24 -18.88
C SER A 108 -11.43 10.31 -19.70
N LYS A 109 -11.98 10.70 -20.86
CA LYS A 109 -11.42 11.79 -21.68
C LYS A 109 -11.46 13.12 -20.91
N ASP A 110 -12.61 13.48 -20.35
CA ASP A 110 -12.78 14.75 -19.62
C ASP A 110 -11.84 14.83 -18.41
N MET A 111 -11.70 13.73 -17.68
CA MET A 111 -10.75 13.62 -16.58
C MET A 111 -9.30 13.72 -17.06
N PHE A 112 -8.96 13.13 -18.20
CA PHE A 112 -7.62 13.24 -18.79
C PHE A 112 -7.29 14.70 -19.13
N VAL A 113 -8.23 15.39 -19.79
CA VAL A 113 -8.09 16.81 -20.15
C VAL A 113 -7.98 17.66 -18.89
N ALA A 114 -8.93 17.56 -17.96
CA ALA A 114 -8.99 18.38 -16.75
C ALA A 114 -7.75 18.22 -15.85
N THR A 115 -7.20 17.00 -15.76
CA THR A 115 -5.99 16.75 -14.95
C THR A 115 -4.70 17.22 -15.60
N ARG A 116 -4.71 17.54 -16.90
CA ARG A 116 -3.54 17.92 -17.70
C ARG A 116 -3.62 19.32 -18.29
N SER A 117 -4.73 20.02 -18.10
CA SER A 117 -4.86 21.43 -18.47
C SER A 117 -3.79 22.27 -17.77
N ARG A 118 -3.01 23.02 -18.55
CA ARG A 118 -2.02 23.97 -18.02
C ARG A 118 -2.71 25.29 -17.69
N LYS A 119 -2.36 25.87 -16.53
CA LYS A 119 -2.81 27.23 -16.19
C LYS A 119 -2.14 28.24 -17.12
N THR A 120 -2.92 29.18 -17.63
CA THR A 120 -2.42 30.30 -18.44
C THR A 120 -1.33 31.05 -17.66
N GLY A 121 -0.23 31.39 -18.33
CA GLY A 121 0.91 32.12 -17.74
C GLY A 121 1.93 31.30 -16.95
N ARG A 122 1.76 29.97 -16.79
CA ARG A 122 2.79 29.13 -16.15
C ARG A 122 3.68 28.45 -17.18
N VAL A 123 4.99 28.71 -17.10
CA VAL A 123 5.99 27.99 -17.90
C VAL A 123 6.22 26.61 -17.28
N CYS A 124 5.89 25.56 -18.03
CA CYS A 124 6.19 24.18 -17.65
C CYS A 124 7.45 23.72 -18.38
N LYS A 125 8.36 23.05 -17.66
CA LYS A 125 9.63 22.56 -18.20
C LYS A 125 9.46 21.40 -19.19
N GLU A 126 8.36 20.65 -19.07
CA GLU A 126 8.12 19.44 -19.86
C GLU A 126 7.36 19.80 -21.14
N SER A 127 7.71 19.13 -22.25
CA SER A 127 6.98 19.32 -23.52
C SER A 127 5.50 19.01 -23.33
N TYR A 128 4.64 19.79 -23.99
CA TYR A 128 3.19 19.57 -23.99
C TYR A 128 2.71 18.80 -25.22
N GLU A 129 3.60 18.55 -26.19
CA GLU A 129 3.26 18.05 -27.52
C GLU A 129 2.61 16.66 -27.45
N ASP A 130 3.18 15.72 -26.70
CA ASP A 130 2.61 14.37 -26.51
C ASP A 130 1.22 14.42 -25.87
N THR A 131 1.00 15.37 -24.95
CA THR A 131 -0.31 15.53 -24.31
C THR A 131 -1.33 16.12 -25.27
N MET A 132 -0.94 17.14 -26.03
CA MET A 132 -1.78 17.76 -27.06
C MET A 132 -2.16 16.77 -28.16
N HIS A 133 -1.19 16.00 -28.66
CA HIS A 133 -1.43 14.98 -29.67
C HIS A 133 -2.47 13.96 -29.19
N LYS A 134 -2.31 13.46 -27.96
CA LYS A 134 -3.26 12.49 -27.39
C LYS A 134 -4.64 13.05 -27.15
N ILE A 135 -4.75 14.33 -26.74
CA ILE A 135 -6.06 14.99 -26.59
C ILE A 135 -6.74 15.10 -27.95
N ALA A 136 -6.02 15.53 -28.98
CA ALA A 136 -6.54 15.62 -30.34
C ALA A 136 -6.95 14.25 -30.91
N GLU A 137 -6.18 13.20 -30.65
CA GLU A 137 -6.51 11.82 -31.04
C GLU A 137 -7.79 11.32 -30.34
N MET A 138 -7.95 11.59 -29.04
CA MET A 138 -9.19 11.30 -28.31
C MET A 138 -10.39 12.12 -28.82
N GLU A 139 -10.17 13.32 -29.35
CA GLU A 139 -11.22 14.14 -29.99
C GLU A 139 -11.63 13.58 -31.35
N GLN A 140 -10.68 13.12 -32.15
CA GLN A 140 -10.96 12.51 -33.45
C GLN A 140 -11.78 11.23 -33.32
N ILE A 141 -11.39 10.33 -32.41
CA ILE A 141 -12.11 9.06 -32.17
C ILE A 141 -13.56 9.34 -31.73
N GLN A 142 -13.74 10.26 -30.77
CA GLN A 142 -15.09 10.60 -30.30
C GLN A 142 -15.97 11.25 -31.39
N THR A 143 -15.39 11.99 -32.33
CA THR A 143 -16.15 12.61 -33.44
C THR A 143 -16.57 11.56 -34.47
N GLN A 144 -15.72 10.57 -34.75
CA GLN A 144 -16.04 9.46 -35.67
C GLN A 144 -17.13 8.53 -35.12
N GLU A 145 -17.20 8.35 -33.81
CA GLU A 145 -18.24 7.53 -33.16
C GLU A 145 -19.65 8.14 -33.27
N ILE A 146 -19.78 9.47 -33.43
CA ILE A 146 -21.08 10.10 -33.65
C ILE A 146 -21.65 9.73 -35.04
N GLU A 147 -20.79 9.31 -35.97
CA GLU A 147 -21.18 8.92 -37.32
C GLU A 147 -21.46 7.41 -37.45
N ASP A 148 -20.99 6.58 -36.53
CA ASP A 148 -21.04 5.11 -36.59
C ASP A 148 -21.71 4.53 -35.31
N ASP A 149 -23.05 4.59 -35.28
CA ASP A 149 -23.97 4.36 -34.13
C ASP A 149 -23.88 2.99 -33.40
N ASN A 150 -22.94 2.10 -33.72
CA ASN A 150 -23.01 0.69 -33.32
C ASN A 150 -22.10 0.26 -32.16
N GLN A 151 -21.06 1.01 -31.78
CA GLN A 151 -20.24 0.70 -30.59
C GLN A 151 -19.69 1.97 -29.94
N SER A 152 -20.06 2.26 -28.69
CA SER A 152 -19.40 3.30 -27.90
C SER A 152 -17.97 2.86 -27.59
N VAL A 153 -16.98 3.45 -28.25
CA VAL A 153 -15.57 3.10 -28.05
C VAL A 153 -15.00 4.05 -26.99
N ASP A 154 -14.27 3.50 -26.00
CA ASP A 154 -13.61 4.35 -25.02
C ASP A 154 -12.37 4.99 -25.66
N ALA A 155 -12.54 6.20 -26.20
CA ALA A 155 -11.47 6.98 -26.83
C ALA A 155 -10.20 7.06 -25.96
N PHE A 156 -10.33 7.10 -24.63
CA PHE A 156 -9.18 7.11 -23.73
C PHE A 156 -8.44 5.77 -23.74
N ALA A 157 -9.16 4.64 -23.64
CA ALA A 157 -8.56 3.32 -23.68
C ALA A 157 -7.89 3.01 -25.02
N THR A 158 -8.43 3.51 -26.12
CA THR A 158 -7.84 3.39 -27.47
C THR A 158 -6.49 4.09 -27.55
N VAL A 159 -6.43 5.36 -27.15
CA VAL A 159 -5.19 6.18 -27.23
C VAL A 159 -4.14 5.77 -26.20
N MET A 160 -4.57 5.43 -24.99
CA MET A 160 -3.67 5.15 -23.87
C MET A 160 -3.37 3.65 -23.70
N GLY A 161 -4.04 2.79 -24.45
CA GLY A 161 -3.93 1.33 -24.37
C GLY A 161 -4.69 0.73 -23.18
N PRO A 162 -4.65 -0.60 -23.03
CA PRO A 162 -5.37 -1.30 -21.97
C PRO A 162 -4.85 -0.93 -20.59
N GLU A 163 -5.77 -0.84 -19.63
CA GLU A 163 -5.45 -0.50 -18.26
C GLU A 163 -4.77 -1.67 -17.51
N HIS A 164 -3.84 -1.37 -16.61
CA HIS A 164 -3.04 -2.39 -15.91
C HIS A 164 -3.82 -3.09 -14.77
N PRO A 165 -3.42 -4.31 -14.37
CA PRO A 165 -3.96 -4.95 -13.17
C PRO A 165 -3.67 -4.13 -11.90
N GLY A 166 -4.64 -4.04 -10.99
CA GLY A 166 -4.46 -3.46 -9.65
C GLY A 166 -4.52 -1.92 -9.55
N ARG A 167 -4.65 -1.19 -10.65
CA ARG A 167 -4.88 0.26 -10.64
C ARG A 167 -5.65 0.68 -11.88
N VAL A 168 -6.55 1.67 -11.73
CA VAL A 168 -7.19 2.35 -12.86
C VAL A 168 -6.59 3.74 -13.03
N ARG A 169 -6.15 4.11 -14.23
CA ARG A 169 -5.68 5.48 -14.53
C ARG A 169 -6.81 6.47 -14.35
N LEU A 170 -6.46 7.73 -14.05
CA LEU A 170 -7.41 8.82 -13.81
C LEU A 170 -8.32 8.67 -12.57
N TYR A 171 -8.18 7.55 -11.86
CA TYR A 171 -8.65 7.40 -10.49
C TYR A 171 -7.47 7.52 -9.51
N GLU A 172 -7.78 7.86 -8.27
CA GLU A 172 -6.77 7.87 -7.20
C GLU A 172 -6.36 6.45 -6.77
N ARG A 173 -5.41 6.41 -5.85
CA ARG A 173 -4.94 5.19 -5.20
C ARG A 173 -6.13 4.38 -4.64
N GLY A 174 -6.09 3.05 -4.79
CA GLY A 174 -7.08 2.15 -4.21
C GLY A 174 -8.21 1.72 -5.16
N VAL A 175 -8.42 2.43 -6.27
CA VAL A 175 -9.47 2.04 -7.24
C VAL A 175 -8.93 1.02 -8.23
N THR A 176 -9.63 -0.10 -8.32
CA THR A 176 -9.36 -1.23 -9.22
C THR A 176 -10.54 -1.46 -10.17
N LYS A 177 -10.28 -2.14 -11.30
CA LYS A 177 -11.35 -2.49 -12.26
C LYS A 177 -12.47 -3.31 -11.62
N THR A 178 -12.15 -4.14 -10.62
CA THR A 178 -13.14 -4.98 -9.93
C THR A 178 -14.11 -4.14 -9.11
N ILE A 179 -13.63 -3.12 -8.40
CA ILE A 179 -14.49 -2.17 -7.65
C ILE A 179 -15.45 -1.45 -8.60
N LEU A 180 -14.96 -0.99 -9.76
CA LEU A 180 -15.80 -0.31 -10.76
C LEU A 180 -16.83 -1.26 -11.37
N LYS A 181 -16.44 -2.49 -11.72
CA LYS A 181 -17.34 -3.51 -12.28
C LYS A 181 -18.42 -3.97 -11.30
N GLN A 182 -18.05 -4.16 -10.03
CA GLN A 182 -18.99 -4.55 -8.98
C GLN A 182 -20.09 -3.49 -8.80
N LYS A 183 -19.75 -2.21 -9.02
CA LYS A 183 -20.73 -1.12 -9.00
C LYS A 183 -21.60 -1.06 -10.25
N SER A 184 -21.04 -1.26 -11.44
CA SER A 184 -21.82 -1.23 -12.69
C SER A 184 -22.71 -2.48 -12.86
N GLY A 185 -22.41 -3.57 -12.16
CA GLY A 185 -23.08 -4.87 -12.30
C GLY A 185 -24.02 -5.28 -11.15
N ASN A 186 -24.14 -4.50 -10.06
CA ASN A 186 -24.94 -4.91 -8.91
C ASN A 186 -26.37 -4.34 -8.93
N SER A 187 -27.27 -5.08 -9.57
CA SER A 187 -28.71 -5.13 -9.27
C SER A 187 -29.04 -6.32 -8.34
N GLY A 188 -28.11 -6.71 -7.46
CA GLY A 188 -28.29 -7.78 -6.48
C GLY A 188 -27.68 -7.44 -5.11
N PRO A 189 -28.29 -7.86 -3.99
CA PRO A 189 -27.80 -7.55 -2.65
C PRO A 189 -26.59 -8.43 -2.33
N SER A 190 -25.40 -7.90 -2.56
CA SER A 190 -24.16 -8.50 -2.04
C SER A 190 -24.09 -8.19 -0.54
N SER A 191 -24.33 -9.21 0.29
CA SER A 191 -24.62 -9.10 1.74
C SER A 191 -23.45 -8.74 2.65
N LYS A 192 -22.40 -8.09 2.14
CA LYS A 192 -21.35 -7.52 2.99
C LYS A 192 -21.22 -6.06 2.64
N THR A 193 -21.57 -5.21 3.60
CA THR A 193 -21.33 -3.77 3.47
C THR A 193 -19.82 -3.53 3.29
N THR A 194 -19.43 -2.49 2.56
CA THR A 194 -18.01 -2.13 2.37
C THR A 194 -17.26 -1.96 3.69
N ASP A 195 -17.98 -1.59 4.75
CA ASP A 195 -17.44 -1.43 6.10
C ASP A 195 -17.07 -2.78 6.73
N GLU A 196 -17.85 -3.84 6.51
CA GLU A 196 -17.54 -5.20 6.98
C GLU A 196 -16.28 -5.76 6.31
N ILE A 197 -16.09 -5.49 5.02
CA ILE A 197 -14.89 -5.93 4.28
C ILE A 197 -13.66 -5.20 4.84
N MET A 198 -13.76 -3.89 5.06
CA MET A 198 -12.67 -3.12 5.65
C MET A 198 -12.32 -3.56 7.08
N GLN A 199 -13.34 -3.87 7.90
CA GLN A 199 -13.12 -4.40 9.25
C GLN A 199 -12.41 -5.75 9.21
N GLN A 200 -12.84 -6.65 8.33
CA GLN A 200 -12.23 -7.97 8.17
C GLN A 200 -10.76 -7.87 7.70
N GLU A 201 -10.45 -6.98 6.74
CA GLU A 201 -9.07 -6.76 6.29
C GLU A 201 -8.17 -6.12 7.35
N LEU A 202 -8.73 -5.24 8.20
CA LEU A 202 -8.00 -4.65 9.33
C LEU A 202 -7.66 -5.71 10.38
N GLU A 203 -8.63 -6.56 10.71
CA GLU A 203 -8.47 -7.64 11.69
C GLU A 203 -7.46 -8.68 11.18
N GLU A 204 -7.55 -9.10 9.92
CA GLU A 204 -6.59 -10.02 9.30
C GLU A 204 -5.17 -9.42 9.24
N MET A 205 -5.05 -8.11 8.98
CA MET A 205 -3.77 -7.41 8.98
C MET A 205 -3.17 -7.31 10.39
N GLU A 206 -4.01 -7.07 11.40
CA GLU A 206 -3.62 -7.04 12.80
C GLU A 206 -3.11 -8.41 13.26
N GLU A 207 -3.85 -9.48 12.96
CA GLU A 207 -3.43 -10.85 13.27
C GLU A 207 -2.10 -11.20 12.60
N LYS A 208 -1.95 -10.90 11.29
CA LYS A 208 -0.68 -11.13 10.58
C LYS A 208 0.47 -10.32 11.18
N MET A 209 0.21 -9.11 11.66
CA MET A 209 1.23 -8.28 12.31
C MET A 209 1.64 -8.87 13.65
N GLN A 210 0.67 -9.30 14.47
CA GLN A 210 0.91 -9.96 15.76
C GLN A 210 1.69 -11.27 15.56
N GLN A 211 1.32 -12.10 14.60
CA GLN A 211 2.06 -13.33 14.25
C GLN A 211 3.51 -13.04 13.85
N ARG A 212 3.75 -11.99 13.04
CA ARG A 212 5.11 -11.60 12.65
C ARG A 212 5.95 -11.10 13.82
N LEU A 213 5.35 -10.35 14.74
CA LEU A 213 6.01 -9.90 15.96
C LEU A 213 6.38 -11.10 16.85
N GLN A 214 5.44 -12.02 17.03
CA GLN A 214 5.64 -13.23 17.82
C GLN A 214 6.76 -14.11 17.24
N LYS A 215 6.74 -14.35 15.93
CA LYS A 215 7.78 -15.13 15.25
C LYS A 215 9.18 -14.53 15.43
N LYS A 216 9.30 -13.20 15.31
CA LYS A 216 10.59 -12.51 15.56
C LYS A 216 11.06 -12.65 17.01
N PHE A 217 10.13 -12.64 17.97
CA PHE A 217 10.47 -12.86 19.37
C PHE A 217 10.96 -14.29 19.63
N GLU A 218 10.31 -15.28 19.02
CA GLU A 218 10.73 -16.69 19.09
C GLU A 218 12.09 -16.93 18.44
N GLU A 219 12.33 -16.35 17.25
CA GLU A 219 13.65 -16.39 16.60
C GLU A 219 14.73 -15.77 17.50
N GLN A 220 14.44 -14.66 18.18
CA GLN A 220 15.37 -14.07 19.14
C GLN A 220 15.60 -14.97 20.36
N GLN A 221 14.56 -15.58 20.93
CA GLN A 221 14.72 -16.53 22.03
C GLN A 221 15.62 -17.70 21.64
N GLU A 222 15.44 -18.23 20.43
CA GLU A 222 16.22 -19.37 19.94
C GLU A 222 17.70 -19.00 19.78
N THR A 223 18.00 -17.83 19.20
CA THR A 223 19.40 -17.36 19.10
C THR A 223 20.06 -17.17 20.46
N TRP A 224 19.31 -16.67 21.47
CA TRP A 224 19.82 -16.51 22.83
C TRP A 224 20.06 -17.87 23.51
N ARG A 225 19.13 -18.83 23.36
CA ARG A 225 19.29 -20.21 23.86
C ARG A 225 20.51 -20.89 23.27
N GLN A 226 20.71 -20.76 21.95
CA GLN A 226 21.89 -21.29 21.26
C GLN A 226 23.17 -20.67 21.81
N HIS A 227 23.21 -19.34 22.00
CA HIS A 227 24.38 -18.64 22.52
C HIS A 227 24.75 -19.10 23.94
N ILE A 228 23.76 -19.25 24.83
CA ILE A 228 23.99 -19.77 26.18
C ILE A 228 24.51 -21.19 26.15
N THR A 229 23.89 -22.05 25.34
CA THR A 229 24.28 -23.45 25.22
C THR A 229 25.74 -23.56 24.79
N LEU A 230 26.15 -22.77 23.79
CA LEU A 230 27.54 -22.72 23.34
C LEU A 230 28.50 -22.24 24.45
N ASN A 231 28.13 -21.20 25.20
CA ASN A 231 28.96 -20.69 26.30
C ASN A 231 29.13 -21.72 27.43
N VAL A 232 28.04 -22.40 27.83
CA VAL A 232 28.08 -23.44 28.87
C VAL A 232 28.94 -24.62 28.44
N VAL A 233 28.78 -25.10 27.19
CA VAL A 233 29.61 -26.18 26.65
C VAL A 233 31.09 -25.81 26.63
N ALA A 234 31.42 -24.58 26.22
CA ALA A 234 32.79 -24.10 26.22
C ALA A 234 33.41 -24.10 27.63
N GLN A 235 32.66 -23.63 28.63
CA GLN A 235 33.10 -23.65 30.04
C GLN A 235 33.31 -25.07 30.58
N LEU A 236 32.40 -26.00 30.28
CA LEU A 236 32.50 -27.39 30.72
C LEU A 236 33.69 -28.13 30.10
N ARG A 237 33.98 -27.88 28.81
CA ARG A 237 35.16 -28.43 28.13
C ARG A 237 36.47 -27.88 28.67
N HIS A 238 36.48 -26.61 29.09
CA HIS A 238 37.66 -26.03 29.74
C HIS A 238 37.97 -26.67 31.10
N LEU A 239 36.94 -27.04 31.86
CA LEU A 239 37.10 -27.68 33.17
C LEU A 239 37.42 -29.17 33.06
N ASN A 240 36.92 -29.86 32.02
CA ASN A 240 37.11 -31.29 31.80
C ASN A 240 37.48 -31.55 30.32
N PRO A 241 38.77 -31.61 29.97
CA PRO A 241 39.23 -31.74 28.58
C PRO A 241 38.78 -33.03 27.88
N ASP A 242 38.58 -34.11 28.63
CA ASP A 242 38.17 -35.42 28.11
C ASP A 242 36.64 -35.57 27.98
N LEU A 243 35.87 -34.56 28.37
CA LEU A 243 34.40 -34.60 28.35
C LEU A 243 33.87 -34.51 26.91
N ARG A 244 33.45 -35.66 26.36
CA ARG A 244 32.72 -35.72 25.09
C ARG A 244 31.24 -35.40 25.30
N VAL A 245 30.85 -34.16 24.99
CA VAL A 245 29.44 -33.74 24.96
C VAL A 245 28.88 -33.98 23.55
N ASP A 246 27.88 -34.86 23.44
CA ASP A 246 27.13 -35.11 22.20
C ASP A 246 26.28 -33.87 21.85
N PRO A 247 26.46 -33.26 20.66
CA PRO A 247 25.65 -32.13 20.21
C PRO A 247 24.13 -32.37 20.21
N ASN A 248 23.68 -33.62 20.03
CA ASN A 248 22.26 -33.97 19.98
C ASN A 248 21.59 -34.02 21.37
N MET A 249 22.36 -34.09 22.46
CA MET A 249 21.84 -34.03 23.83
C MET A 249 21.46 -32.61 24.28
N LEU A 250 21.88 -31.60 23.52
CA LEU A 250 21.73 -30.18 23.86
C LEU A 250 20.75 -29.45 22.93
N THR A 251 20.28 -30.10 21.87
CA THR A 251 19.15 -29.59 21.11
C THR A 251 17.92 -29.70 21.99
N PHE A 252 17.36 -28.55 22.40
CA PHE A 252 16.03 -28.49 23.00
C PHE A 252 14.99 -28.82 21.92
N SER A 253 14.97 -30.06 21.42
CA SER A 253 13.83 -30.59 20.68
C SER A 253 12.64 -30.50 21.63
N GLY A 254 11.69 -29.62 21.27
CA GLY A 254 10.55 -29.27 22.10
C GLY A 254 9.88 -30.53 22.67
N CYS A 255 9.81 -30.61 23.99
CA CYS A 255 8.90 -31.52 24.65
C CYS A 255 7.49 -31.18 24.17
N SER A 256 7.00 -31.93 23.19
CA SER A 256 5.57 -32.06 22.95
C SER A 256 4.95 -32.51 24.27
N LEU A 257 4.08 -31.66 24.82
CA LEU A 257 3.23 -32.01 25.96
C LEU A 257 2.17 -32.97 25.42
N GLY A 258 2.54 -34.24 25.22
CA GLY A 258 1.72 -35.23 24.55
C GLY A 258 1.94 -36.60 25.17
N GLU A 259 0.88 -37.08 25.83
CA GLU A 259 0.63 -38.48 26.18
C GLU A 259 1.42 -39.08 27.35
N ALA A 260 0.88 -38.90 28.55
CA ALA A 260 0.88 -39.95 29.56
C ALA A 260 -0.58 -40.27 29.92
N SER A 261 -1.22 -41.07 29.06
CA SER A 261 -2.48 -41.75 29.34
C SER A 261 -2.18 -43.15 29.86
N SER A 262 -2.76 -43.45 31.02
CA SER A 262 -3.34 -44.75 31.41
C SER A 262 -2.44 -45.99 31.48
N THR A 263 -2.19 -46.44 32.71
CA THR A 263 -2.18 -47.83 33.21
C THR A 263 -1.73 -47.71 34.68
N GLN A 264 -2.24 -48.37 35.73
CA GLN A 264 -3.16 -49.47 35.98
C GLN A 264 -3.47 -49.37 37.49
N GLN A 265 -4.66 -49.75 37.95
CA GLN A 265 -4.77 -50.86 38.92
C GLN A 265 -6.23 -51.23 39.18
N ALA A 266 -6.55 -52.43 38.73
CA ALA A 266 -7.65 -53.26 39.22
C ALA A 266 -7.02 -54.46 39.95
N ALA A 267 -7.73 -54.94 40.98
CA ALA A 267 -7.51 -56.13 41.81
C ALA A 267 -6.33 -56.01 42.82
N ILE A 268 -6.48 -56.26 44.12
CA ILE A 268 -7.42 -57.13 44.89
C ILE A 268 -7.86 -56.39 46.15
#